data_AF-A0A7S1IYJ9-F1
#
_entry.id   AF-A0A7S1IYJ9-F1
#
_cell.length_a   1.000
_cell.length_b   1.000
_cell.length_c   1.000
_cell.angle_alpha   90.00
_cell.angle_beta   90.00
_cell.angle_gamma   90.00
#
_symmetry.space_group_name_H-M   'P 1'
#
loop_
_entity.id
_entity.type
_entity.pdbx_description
1 polymer ?
#
loop_
_entity_poly.entity_id
_entity_poly.type
_entity_poly.pdbx_seq_one_letter_code
_entity_poly.pdbx_strand_id
1 'polypeptide(L)'
;PSVRPKRVAAKAKAKPQAPGATRRDASVGLSAIDLQSFKNAIKLFGFGRWAKLNHCGLLPGRGTADYVEISQRYLRQQSLSTLAGLHLDLDKLKEHNQQLIQELQAEPDKAKAMGLMVRNGVLVNVGGQLTADEKVTRIKLNNAKFALTTEQVKALEQDQAFLDETFCAKQLGLKVRRKDLEDQAKYEAAKPQVQWRDTELAEQYQRWQSLPRTDLQALLEKKKEELAALKGEYLLWLKAHRPDEPKSRSTGHGTGAVGT
;
A
#
# COMPACT_ATOMS: atom_id res chain seq x y z
N PRO A 1 16.08 -44.72 -60.47
CA PRO A 1 15.90 -45.40 -59.16
C PRO A 1 16.84 -44.79 -58.09
N SER A 2 16.35 -43.79 -57.35
CA SER A 2 17.07 -43.14 -56.25
C SER A 2 16.42 -43.56 -54.93
N VAL A 3 17.12 -44.37 -54.14
CA VAL A 3 16.66 -44.89 -52.85
C VAL A 3 17.13 -43.93 -51.76
N ARG A 4 16.20 -43.17 -51.16
CA ARG A 4 16.47 -42.40 -49.93
C ARG A 4 16.43 -43.34 -48.71
N PRO A 5 17.39 -43.26 -47.78
CA PRO A 5 17.32 -44.02 -46.54
C PRO A 5 16.32 -43.40 -45.55
N LYS A 6 15.51 -44.25 -44.93
CA LYS A 6 14.55 -43.91 -43.85
C LYS A 6 15.32 -43.47 -42.61
N ARG A 7 15.06 -42.25 -42.14
CA ARG A 7 15.49 -41.76 -40.83
C ARG A 7 14.68 -42.48 -39.74
N VAL A 8 15.33 -43.32 -38.96
CA VAL A 8 14.76 -43.98 -37.78
C VAL A 8 14.65 -42.94 -36.67
N ALA A 9 13.44 -42.71 -36.16
CA ALA A 9 13.19 -41.79 -35.06
C ALA A 9 13.75 -42.39 -33.75
N ALA A 10 14.73 -41.70 -33.16
CA ALA A 10 15.23 -42.01 -31.83
C ALA A 10 14.13 -41.71 -30.79
N LYS A 11 13.71 -42.73 -30.04
CA LYS A 11 12.88 -42.61 -28.84
C LYS A 11 13.65 -41.77 -27.81
N ALA A 12 13.28 -40.50 -27.65
CA ALA A 12 13.76 -39.68 -26.54
C ALA A 12 13.25 -40.28 -25.23
N LYS A 13 14.17 -40.81 -24.41
CA LYS A 13 13.88 -41.23 -23.04
C LYS A 13 13.45 -40.01 -22.24
N ALA A 14 12.22 -40.04 -21.70
CA ALA A 14 11.71 -39.03 -20.80
C ALA A 14 12.63 -38.92 -19.57
N LYS A 15 13.15 -37.71 -19.34
CA LYS A 15 13.93 -37.36 -18.16
C LYS A 15 13.00 -37.38 -16.94
N PRO A 16 13.36 -38.01 -15.81
CA PRO A 16 12.50 -38.03 -14.64
C PRO A 16 12.31 -36.60 -14.11
N GLN A 17 11.06 -36.20 -13.93
CA GLN A 17 10.70 -34.91 -13.33
C GLN A 17 11.12 -34.88 -11.87
N ALA A 18 11.80 -33.80 -11.47
CA ALA A 18 12.14 -33.53 -10.08
C ALA A 18 10.86 -33.34 -9.24
N PRO A 19 10.83 -33.83 -7.98
CA PRO A 19 9.69 -33.64 -7.10
C PRO A 19 9.62 -32.17 -6.67
N GLY A 20 8.50 -31.49 -6.94
CA GLY A 20 8.26 -30.11 -6.49
C GLY A 20 7.79 -29.11 -7.54
N ALA A 21 7.26 -29.54 -8.68
CA ALA A 21 6.63 -28.63 -9.63
C ALA A 21 5.32 -28.05 -9.04
N THR A 22 5.41 -26.94 -8.30
CA THR A 22 4.25 -26.15 -7.88
C THR A 22 3.43 -25.79 -9.13
N ARG A 23 2.20 -26.30 -9.21
CA ARG A 23 1.27 -26.01 -10.30
C ARG A 23 1.09 -24.50 -10.40
N ARG A 24 1.49 -23.89 -11.52
CA ARG A 24 1.27 -22.46 -11.76
C ARG A 24 -0.18 -22.24 -12.18
N ASP A 25 -0.80 -21.18 -11.69
CA ASP A 25 -2.04 -20.71 -12.28
C ASP A 25 -1.70 -20.03 -13.62
N ALA A 26 -2.05 -20.71 -14.71
CA ALA A 26 -1.75 -20.26 -16.06
C ALA A 26 -2.38 -18.90 -16.40
N SER A 27 -3.43 -18.47 -15.68
CA SER A 27 -4.10 -17.19 -15.92
C SER A 27 -3.32 -15.98 -15.42
N VAL A 28 -2.51 -16.14 -14.36
CA VAL A 28 -1.78 -15.04 -13.70
C VAL A 28 -0.26 -15.24 -13.68
N GLY A 29 0.24 -16.43 -14.02
CA GLY A 29 1.67 -16.72 -14.05
C GLY A 29 2.33 -16.80 -12.67
N LEU A 30 1.54 -16.98 -11.61
CA LEU A 30 2.00 -17.22 -10.24
C LEU A 30 1.95 -18.70 -9.89
N SER A 31 2.78 -19.12 -8.93
CA SER A 31 2.59 -20.41 -8.28
C SER A 31 1.29 -20.40 -7.47
N ALA A 32 0.68 -21.57 -7.24
CA ALA A 32 -0.53 -21.66 -6.42
C ALA A 32 -0.33 -21.08 -5.00
N ILE A 33 0.87 -21.27 -4.42
CA ILE A 33 1.23 -20.76 -3.10
C ILE A 33 1.29 -19.23 -3.13
N ASP A 34 2.05 -18.65 -4.07
CA ASP A 34 2.18 -17.19 -4.20
C ASP A 34 0.83 -16.51 -4.43
N LEU A 35 -0.01 -17.14 -5.26
CA LEU A 35 -1.35 -16.64 -5.52
C LEU A 35 -2.21 -16.69 -4.25
N GLN A 36 -2.13 -17.74 -3.45
CA GLN A 36 -2.85 -17.84 -2.19
C GLN A 36 -2.37 -16.79 -1.18
N SER A 37 -1.05 -16.63 -1.03
CA SER A 37 -0.48 -15.58 -0.19
C SER A 37 -0.92 -14.19 -0.66
N PHE A 38 -0.98 -13.96 -1.98
CA PHE A 38 -1.51 -12.71 -2.54
C PHE A 38 -2.97 -12.47 -2.14
N LYS A 39 -3.86 -13.45 -2.32
CA LYS A 39 -5.26 -13.33 -1.88
C LYS A 39 -5.37 -13.03 -0.38
N ASN A 40 -4.63 -13.76 0.44
CA ASN A 40 -4.63 -13.58 1.89
C ASN A 40 -4.14 -12.18 2.27
N ALA A 41 -3.11 -11.68 1.61
CA ALA A 41 -2.58 -10.35 1.86
C ALA A 41 -3.58 -9.23 1.46
N ILE A 42 -4.39 -9.44 0.42
CA ILE A 42 -5.48 -8.51 0.08
C ILE A 42 -6.60 -8.52 1.11
N LYS A 43 -6.96 -9.70 1.65
CA LYS A 43 -7.91 -9.82 2.75
C LYS A 43 -7.43 -9.07 3.99
N LEU A 44 -6.13 -9.15 4.28
CA LEU A 44 -5.52 -8.55 5.47
C LEU A 44 -5.23 -7.05 5.33
N PHE A 45 -4.56 -6.62 4.27
CA PHE A 45 -4.10 -5.23 4.14
C PHE A 45 -5.03 -4.32 3.34
N GLY A 46 -5.96 -4.92 2.60
CA GLY A 46 -6.83 -4.22 1.67
C GLY A 46 -6.21 -4.06 0.28
N PHE A 47 -7.09 -4.04 -0.71
CA PHE A 47 -6.75 -3.90 -2.12
C PHE A 47 -6.18 -2.51 -2.41
N GLY A 48 -5.16 -2.42 -3.27
CA GLY A 48 -4.51 -1.12 -3.57
C GLY A 48 -3.36 -0.76 -2.62
N ARG A 49 -3.13 -1.50 -1.53
CA ARG A 49 -2.03 -1.24 -0.58
C ARG A 49 -0.72 -1.91 -1.01
N TRP A 50 -0.34 -1.72 -2.27
CA TRP A 50 0.81 -2.38 -2.91
C TRP A 50 2.14 -2.12 -2.20
N ALA A 51 2.34 -0.90 -1.68
CA ALA A 51 3.53 -0.57 -0.90
C ALA A 51 3.66 -1.43 0.37
N LYS A 52 2.55 -1.75 1.04
CA LYS A 52 2.55 -2.66 2.20
C LYS A 52 2.93 -4.08 1.78
N LEU A 53 2.38 -4.57 0.67
CA LEU A 53 2.70 -5.90 0.12
C LEU A 53 4.18 -6.02 -0.25
N ASN A 54 4.74 -4.99 -0.86
CA ASN A 54 6.17 -4.91 -1.18
C ASN A 54 7.02 -4.88 0.08
N HIS A 55 6.64 -4.09 1.09
CA HIS A 55 7.41 -3.98 2.31
C HIS A 55 7.46 -5.29 3.12
N CYS A 56 6.42 -6.13 3.01
CA CYS A 56 6.37 -7.44 3.64
C CYS A 56 6.91 -8.58 2.77
N GLY A 57 7.44 -8.27 1.58
CA GLY A 57 8.15 -9.22 0.73
C GLY A 57 7.27 -10.30 0.12
N LEU A 58 5.98 -10.03 -0.09
CA LEU A 58 5.02 -11.01 -0.59
C LEU A 58 5.45 -11.64 -1.93
N LEU A 59 5.89 -10.82 -2.88
CA LEU A 59 6.44 -11.25 -4.17
C LEU A 59 7.75 -10.51 -4.42
N PRO A 60 8.90 -11.05 -3.97
CA PRO A 60 10.17 -10.35 -4.06
C PRO A 60 10.54 -10.07 -5.52
N GLY A 61 11.00 -8.84 -5.78
CA GLY A 61 11.36 -8.38 -7.13
C GLY A 61 10.19 -7.93 -8.00
N ARG A 62 8.94 -8.04 -7.54
CA ARG A 62 7.76 -7.52 -8.25
C ARG A 62 7.40 -6.12 -7.79
N GLY A 63 7.01 -5.27 -8.74
CA GLY A 63 6.60 -3.90 -8.51
C GLY A 63 5.08 -3.74 -8.44
N THR A 64 4.64 -2.50 -8.17
CA THR A 64 3.21 -2.14 -8.17
C THR A 64 2.48 -2.53 -9.46
N ALA A 65 3.14 -2.36 -10.62
CA ALA A 65 2.56 -2.71 -11.92
C ALA A 65 2.22 -4.20 -12.02
N ASP A 66 3.08 -5.07 -11.49
CA ASP A 66 2.84 -6.52 -11.48
C ASP A 66 1.60 -6.88 -10.65
N TYR A 67 1.42 -6.31 -9.46
CA TYR A 67 0.22 -6.60 -8.64
C TYR A 67 -1.06 -6.14 -9.32
N VAL A 68 -1.01 -5.01 -10.04
CA VAL A 68 -2.15 -4.52 -10.83
C VAL A 68 -2.46 -5.50 -11.95
N GLU A 69 -1.46 -5.94 -12.71
CA GLU A 69 -1.63 -6.90 -13.80
C GLU A 69 -2.14 -8.26 -13.30
N ILE A 70 -1.55 -8.78 -12.21
CA ILE A 70 -2.00 -10.00 -11.54
C ILE A 70 -3.47 -9.85 -11.13
N SER A 71 -3.84 -8.72 -10.51
CA SER A 71 -5.22 -8.46 -10.09
C SER A 71 -6.19 -8.40 -11.27
N GLN A 72 -5.83 -7.70 -12.35
CA GLN A 72 -6.67 -7.57 -13.55
C GLN A 72 -6.92 -8.93 -14.21
N ARG A 73 -5.86 -9.73 -14.35
CA ARG A 73 -5.94 -11.09 -14.92
C ARG A 73 -6.73 -12.02 -14.02
N TYR A 74 -6.47 -11.99 -12.71
CA TYR A 74 -7.14 -12.86 -11.75
C TYR A 74 -8.65 -12.60 -11.71
N LEU A 75 -9.03 -11.33 -11.63
CA LEU A 75 -10.41 -10.87 -11.47
C LEU A 75 -11.15 -10.74 -12.79
N ARG A 76 -10.47 -10.89 -13.93
CA ARG A 76 -11.02 -10.68 -15.28
C ARG A 76 -11.69 -9.31 -15.43
N GLN A 77 -11.07 -8.26 -14.87
CA GLN A 77 -11.54 -6.87 -15.01
C GLN A 77 -10.36 -5.93 -15.21
N GLN A 78 -10.51 -4.95 -16.11
CA GLN A 78 -9.44 -4.00 -16.39
C GLN A 78 -9.37 -2.88 -15.35
N SER A 79 -10.51 -2.29 -15.00
CA SER A 79 -10.55 -1.21 -14.03
C SER A 79 -10.62 -1.76 -12.62
N LEU A 80 -9.72 -1.29 -11.75
CA LEU A 80 -9.63 -1.71 -10.35
C LEU A 80 -9.83 -0.56 -9.36
N SER A 81 -10.07 0.66 -9.86
CA SER A 81 -10.08 1.88 -9.05
C SER A 81 -11.20 1.91 -8.02
N THR A 82 -12.28 1.16 -8.24
CA THR A 82 -13.45 1.02 -7.36
C THR A 82 -13.27 -0.03 -6.27
N LEU A 83 -12.11 -0.68 -6.21
CA LEU A 83 -11.77 -1.68 -5.21
C LEU A 83 -10.73 -1.17 -4.21
N ALA A 84 -10.10 -0.04 -4.52
CA ALA A 84 -9.03 0.52 -3.70
C ALA A 84 -9.50 0.76 -2.25
N GLY A 85 -8.72 0.23 -1.30
CA GLY A 85 -8.96 0.34 0.13
C GLY A 85 -9.86 -0.74 0.72
N LEU A 86 -10.51 -1.58 -0.08
CA LEU A 86 -11.41 -2.63 0.41
C LEU A 86 -10.64 -3.90 0.79
N HIS A 87 -11.01 -4.51 1.90
CA HIS A 87 -10.54 -5.84 2.29
C HIS A 87 -11.41 -6.87 1.58
N LEU A 88 -10.91 -7.50 0.51
CA LEU A 88 -11.75 -8.23 -0.43
C LEU A 88 -11.48 -9.73 -0.40
N ASP A 89 -12.56 -10.50 -0.54
CA ASP A 89 -12.46 -11.89 -0.97
C ASP A 89 -12.38 -11.95 -2.51
N LEU A 90 -11.15 -12.09 -3.02
CA LEU A 90 -10.90 -12.07 -4.46
C LEU A 90 -11.56 -13.23 -5.21
N ASP A 91 -11.81 -14.36 -4.54
CA ASP A 91 -12.45 -15.52 -5.16
C ASP A 91 -13.94 -15.24 -5.45
N LYS A 92 -14.65 -14.68 -4.46
CA LYS A 92 -16.05 -14.24 -4.63
C LYS A 92 -16.19 -13.19 -5.73
N LEU A 93 -15.27 -12.22 -5.77
CA LEU A 93 -15.30 -11.19 -6.80
C LEU A 93 -15.00 -11.76 -8.19
N LYS A 94 -14.06 -12.71 -8.29
CA LYS A 94 -13.76 -13.41 -9.55
C LYS A 94 -14.97 -14.20 -10.06
N GLU A 95 -15.66 -14.92 -9.19
CA GLU A 95 -16.87 -15.67 -9.53
C GLU A 95 -17.98 -14.74 -10.00
N HIS A 96 -18.19 -13.62 -9.28
CA HIS A 96 -19.16 -12.61 -9.71
C HIS A 96 -18.82 -12.03 -11.09
N ASN A 97 -17.56 -11.68 -11.32
CA ASN A 97 -17.12 -11.17 -12.61
C ASN A 97 -17.26 -12.22 -13.72
N GLN A 98 -17.02 -13.50 -13.43
CA GLN A 98 -17.23 -14.60 -14.37
C GLN A 98 -18.69 -14.70 -14.80
N GLN A 99 -19.62 -14.62 -13.84
CA GLN A 99 -21.07 -14.65 -14.11
C GLN A 99 -21.50 -13.43 -14.93
N LEU A 100 -21.06 -12.23 -14.52
CA LEU A 100 -21.36 -10.99 -15.23
C LEU A 100 -20.83 -11.03 -16.67
N ILE A 101 -19.64 -11.60 -16.90
CA ILE A 101 -19.10 -11.79 -18.25
C ILE A 101 -20.02 -12.67 -19.09
N GLN A 102 -20.50 -13.79 -18.57
CA GLN A 102 -21.39 -14.71 -19.29
C GLN A 102 -22.73 -14.02 -19.61
N GLU A 103 -23.29 -13.31 -18.64
CA GLU A 103 -24.52 -12.55 -18.79
C GLU A 103 -24.39 -11.45 -19.86
N LEU A 104 -23.34 -10.63 -19.80
CA LEU A 104 -23.11 -9.54 -20.76
C LEU A 104 -22.73 -10.05 -22.16
N GLN A 105 -22.20 -11.27 -22.28
CA GLN A 105 -21.98 -11.91 -23.57
C GLN A 105 -23.29 -12.42 -24.19
N ALA A 106 -24.25 -12.87 -23.36
CA ALA A 106 -25.58 -13.26 -23.81
C ALA A 106 -26.46 -12.04 -24.14
N GLU A 107 -26.30 -10.94 -23.39
CA GLU A 107 -27.10 -9.72 -23.51
C GLU A 107 -26.22 -8.48 -23.79
N PRO A 108 -25.79 -8.25 -25.04
CA PRO A 108 -24.89 -7.15 -25.38
C PRO A 108 -25.50 -5.76 -25.16
N ASP A 109 -26.83 -5.61 -25.26
CA ASP A 109 -27.52 -4.35 -24.99
C ASP A 109 -27.41 -3.93 -23.52
N LYS A 110 -27.42 -4.91 -22.60
CA LYS A 110 -27.22 -4.69 -21.17
C LYS A 110 -25.80 -4.18 -20.88
N ALA A 111 -24.80 -4.73 -21.58
CA ALA A 111 -23.43 -4.27 -21.47
C ALA A 111 -23.30 -2.79 -21.83
N LYS A 112 -23.92 -2.40 -22.95
CA LYS A 112 -23.96 -1.00 -23.42
C LYS A 112 -24.67 -0.09 -22.42
N ALA A 113 -25.81 -0.51 -21.87
CA ALA A 113 -26.55 0.25 -20.86
C ALA A 113 -25.74 0.47 -19.56
N MET A 114 -24.90 -0.49 -19.18
CA MET A 114 -24.02 -0.40 -18.01
C MET A 114 -22.69 0.33 -18.28
N GLY A 115 -22.43 0.75 -19.53
CA GLY A 115 -21.15 1.33 -19.94
C GLY A 115 -20.00 0.33 -19.87
N LEU A 116 -20.29 -0.97 -19.97
CA LEU A 116 -19.31 -2.06 -19.92
C LEU A 116 -19.24 -2.77 -21.27
N MET A 117 -18.08 -3.36 -21.55
CA MET A 117 -17.93 -4.33 -22.64
C MET A 117 -17.12 -5.53 -22.17
N VAL A 118 -17.36 -6.68 -22.78
CA VAL A 118 -16.52 -7.86 -22.59
C VAL A 118 -15.53 -7.96 -23.74
N ARG A 119 -14.24 -7.85 -23.45
CA ARG A 119 -13.18 -8.02 -24.45
C ARG A 119 -12.24 -9.14 -24.01
N ASN A 120 -12.10 -10.19 -24.82
CA ASN A 120 -11.29 -11.38 -24.52
C ASN A 120 -11.62 -12.00 -23.15
N GLY A 121 -12.90 -11.96 -22.76
CA GLY A 121 -13.33 -12.45 -21.46
C GLY A 121 -12.80 -11.62 -20.29
N VAL A 122 -12.63 -10.32 -20.48
CA VAL A 122 -12.30 -9.34 -19.43
C VAL A 122 -13.33 -8.22 -19.48
N LEU A 123 -13.81 -7.80 -18.31
CA LEU A 123 -14.68 -6.64 -18.16
C LEU A 123 -13.88 -5.36 -18.39
N VAL A 124 -14.30 -4.58 -19.39
CA VAL A 124 -13.70 -3.31 -19.76
C VAL A 124 -14.75 -2.20 -19.63
N ASN A 125 -14.39 -1.11 -18.96
CA ASN A 125 -15.22 0.08 -18.91
C ASN A 125 -15.06 0.85 -20.24
N VAL A 126 -16.16 1.08 -20.94
CA VAL A 126 -16.20 1.86 -22.20
C VAL A 126 -16.74 3.27 -22.01
N GLY A 127 -17.23 3.59 -20.81
CA GLY A 127 -17.61 4.94 -20.44
C GLY A 127 -16.42 5.87 -20.19
N GLY A 128 -16.71 7.16 -19.99
CA GLY A 128 -15.73 8.16 -19.57
C GLY A 128 -15.07 7.83 -18.22
N GLN A 129 -14.08 8.64 -17.84
CA GLN A 129 -13.50 8.53 -16.49
C GLN A 129 -14.59 8.72 -15.44
N LEU A 130 -14.62 7.85 -14.45
CA LEU A 130 -15.56 7.97 -13.33
C LEU A 130 -15.29 9.28 -12.60
N THR A 131 -16.36 10.01 -12.32
CA THR A 131 -16.31 11.15 -11.39
C THR A 131 -15.99 10.65 -9.99
N ALA A 132 -15.56 11.57 -9.11
CA ALA A 132 -15.24 11.23 -7.72
C ALA A 132 -16.46 10.62 -7.01
N ASP A 133 -17.66 11.17 -7.22
CA ASP A 133 -18.89 10.73 -6.57
C ASP A 133 -19.36 9.35 -7.06
N GLU A 134 -19.26 9.10 -8.36
CA GLU A 134 -19.54 7.77 -8.93
C GLU A 134 -18.55 6.73 -8.41
N LYS A 135 -17.27 7.10 -8.28
CA LYS A 135 -16.24 6.22 -7.73
C LYS A 135 -16.56 5.87 -6.27
N VAL A 136 -16.92 6.85 -5.44
CA VAL A 136 -17.32 6.62 -4.04
C VAL A 136 -18.55 5.72 -3.97
N THR A 137 -19.55 5.97 -4.83
CA THR A 137 -20.78 5.17 -4.89
C THR A 137 -20.46 3.72 -5.27
N ARG A 138 -19.63 3.49 -6.28
CA ARG A 138 -19.20 2.16 -6.69
C ARG A 138 -18.36 1.46 -5.62
N ILE A 139 -17.49 2.18 -4.92
CA ILE A 139 -16.75 1.63 -3.77
C ILE A 139 -17.72 1.16 -2.69
N LYS A 140 -18.75 1.95 -2.35
CA LYS A 140 -19.77 1.56 -1.35
C LYS A 140 -20.53 0.30 -1.79
N LEU A 141 -20.93 0.22 -3.06
CA LEU A 141 -21.61 -0.95 -3.61
C LEU A 141 -20.72 -2.20 -3.58
N ASN A 142 -19.44 -2.06 -3.94
CA ASN A 142 -18.48 -3.16 -3.88
C ASN A 142 -18.17 -3.58 -2.44
N ASN A 143 -18.11 -2.62 -1.53
CA ASN A 143 -17.93 -2.88 -0.10
C ASN A 143 -19.08 -3.75 0.43
N ALA A 144 -20.32 -3.38 0.14
CA ALA A 144 -21.50 -4.14 0.56
C ALA A 144 -21.55 -5.56 -0.01
N LYS A 145 -21.02 -5.77 -1.24
CA LYS A 145 -21.08 -7.07 -1.93
C LYS A 145 -19.91 -8.00 -1.62
N PHE A 146 -18.69 -7.46 -1.54
CA PHE A 146 -17.46 -8.26 -1.62
C PHE A 146 -16.47 -8.02 -0.50
N ALA A 147 -16.65 -6.95 0.30
CA ALA A 147 -15.72 -6.68 1.37
C ALA A 147 -15.97 -7.59 2.57
N LEU A 148 -14.87 -7.91 3.23
CA LEU A 148 -14.87 -8.51 4.54
C LEU A 148 -15.30 -7.47 5.57
N THR A 149 -16.09 -7.93 6.54
CA THR A 149 -16.43 -7.12 7.72
C THR A 149 -15.18 -6.84 8.55
N THR A 150 -15.22 -5.78 9.35
CA THR A 150 -14.12 -5.46 10.27
C THR A 150 -13.84 -6.60 11.25
N GLU A 151 -14.86 -7.34 11.67
CA GLU A 151 -14.71 -8.50 12.54
C GLU A 151 -13.98 -9.65 11.84
N GLN A 152 -14.34 -9.94 10.57
CA GLN A 152 -13.63 -10.94 9.77
C GLN A 152 -12.17 -10.56 9.57
N VAL A 153 -11.87 -9.28 9.29
CA VAL A 153 -10.47 -8.82 9.15
C VAL A 153 -9.72 -8.98 10.47
N LYS A 154 -10.30 -8.58 11.61
CA LYS A 154 -9.69 -8.77 12.93
C LYS A 154 -9.44 -10.23 13.27
N ALA A 155 -10.37 -11.12 12.90
CA ALA A 155 -10.18 -12.55 13.09
C ALA A 155 -8.97 -13.07 12.29
N LEU A 156 -8.81 -12.60 11.04
CA LEU A 156 -7.63 -12.93 10.22
C LEU A 156 -6.33 -12.35 10.80
N GLU A 157 -6.39 -11.18 11.43
CA GLU A 157 -5.24 -10.59 12.14
C GLU A 157 -4.83 -11.38 13.39
N GLN A 158 -5.75 -12.16 13.97
CA GLN A 158 -5.50 -12.98 15.16
C GLN A 158 -5.19 -14.45 14.84
N ASP A 159 -5.49 -14.89 13.61
CA ASP A 159 -5.22 -16.26 13.16
C ASP A 159 -3.74 -16.42 12.78
N GLN A 160 -2.97 -17.00 13.70
CA GLN A 160 -1.54 -17.21 13.51
C GLN A 160 -1.22 -18.15 12.33
N ALA A 161 -2.08 -19.12 12.03
CA ALA A 161 -1.87 -20.04 10.90
C ALA A 161 -2.07 -19.29 9.57
N PHE A 162 -3.15 -18.49 9.48
CA PHE A 162 -3.39 -17.62 8.33
C PHE A 162 -2.23 -16.64 8.10
N LEU A 163 -1.75 -16.02 9.17
CA LEU A 163 -0.62 -15.12 9.16
C LEU A 163 0.67 -15.79 8.64
N ASP A 164 0.98 -16.99 9.13
CA ASP A 164 2.15 -17.75 8.69
C ASP A 164 2.07 -18.15 7.21
N GLU A 165 0.87 -18.47 6.70
CA GLU A 165 0.61 -18.74 5.27
C GLU A 165 0.69 -17.49 4.37
N THR A 166 0.46 -16.30 4.94
CA THR A 166 0.47 -15.07 4.15
C THR A 166 1.89 -14.59 3.80
N PHE A 167 2.94 -15.26 4.30
CA PHE A 167 4.38 -14.91 4.21
C PHE A 167 4.75 -13.56 4.87
N CYS A 168 3.89 -12.55 4.72
CA CYS A 168 4.00 -11.20 5.22
C CYS A 168 3.93 -11.07 6.74
N ALA A 169 3.25 -11.97 7.46
CA ALA A 169 3.12 -11.83 8.91
C ALA A 169 4.39 -12.21 9.68
N LYS A 170 5.22 -13.11 9.15
CA LYS A 170 6.55 -13.39 9.72
C LYS A 170 7.47 -12.17 9.58
N GLN A 171 7.50 -11.49 8.43
CA GLN A 171 8.32 -10.29 8.23
C GLN A 171 7.77 -9.04 8.94
N LEU A 172 6.45 -8.84 8.96
CA LEU A 172 5.83 -7.76 9.72
C LEU A 172 5.87 -8.03 11.22
N GLY A 173 5.68 -9.26 11.68
CA GLY A 173 5.92 -9.64 13.08
C GLY A 173 7.37 -9.43 13.52
N LEU A 174 8.36 -9.68 12.64
CA LEU A 174 9.77 -9.41 12.92
C LEU A 174 10.13 -7.92 12.89
N LYS A 175 9.46 -7.08 12.09
CA LYS A 175 9.73 -5.63 12.03
C LYS A 175 8.90 -4.81 13.02
N VAL A 176 7.61 -5.12 13.16
CA VAL A 176 6.67 -4.49 14.10
C VAL A 176 7.06 -4.86 15.51
N ARG A 177 7.32 -6.14 15.86
CA ARG A 177 7.83 -6.45 17.22
C ARG A 177 9.18 -5.82 17.48
N ARG A 178 10.09 -5.74 16.51
CA ARG A 178 11.41 -5.13 16.75
C ARG A 178 11.31 -3.62 16.95
N LYS A 179 10.50 -2.93 16.14
CA LYS A 179 10.23 -1.50 16.29
C LYS A 179 9.41 -1.19 17.55
N ASP A 180 8.41 -2.01 17.86
CA ASP A 180 7.59 -1.88 19.08
C ASP A 180 8.43 -2.19 20.33
N LEU A 181 9.33 -3.18 20.30
CA LEU A 181 10.28 -3.44 21.39
C LEU A 181 11.30 -2.32 21.51
N GLU A 182 11.79 -1.75 20.40
CA GLU A 182 12.69 -0.59 20.41
C GLU A 182 11.99 0.69 20.89
N ASP A 183 10.75 0.93 20.48
CA ASP A 183 9.95 2.09 20.84
C ASP A 183 9.40 1.93 22.27
N GLN A 184 9.09 0.71 22.72
CA GLN A 184 8.76 0.40 24.11
C GLN A 184 9.99 0.46 25.01
N ALA A 185 11.17 0.02 24.56
CA ALA A 185 12.41 0.22 25.28
C ALA A 185 12.80 1.70 25.37
N LYS A 186 12.61 2.49 24.29
CA LYS A 186 12.79 3.94 24.32
C LYS A 186 11.76 4.62 25.23
N TYR A 187 10.51 4.18 25.21
CA TYR A 187 9.45 4.67 26.07
C TYR A 187 9.77 4.36 27.53
N GLU A 188 10.11 3.12 27.89
CA GLU A 188 10.50 2.73 29.25
C GLU A 188 11.80 3.40 29.70
N ALA A 189 12.76 3.65 28.80
CA ALA A 189 13.97 4.42 29.11
C ALA A 189 13.70 5.93 29.29
N ALA A 190 12.70 6.48 28.59
CA ALA A 190 12.27 7.87 28.72
C ALA A 190 11.27 8.09 29.87
N LYS A 191 10.59 7.03 30.32
CA LYS A 191 9.55 7.06 31.37
C LYS A 191 10.02 7.69 32.69
N PRO A 192 11.25 7.44 33.19
CA PRO A 192 11.76 8.13 34.38
C PRO A 192 11.94 9.65 34.16
N GLN A 193 12.28 10.07 32.94
CA GLN A 193 12.46 11.48 32.59
C GLN A 193 11.13 12.20 32.32
N VAL A 194 10.12 11.49 31.83
CA VAL A 194 8.77 12.02 31.61
C VAL A 194 7.99 12.14 32.92
N GLN A 195 8.12 11.15 33.83
CA GLN A 195 7.50 11.23 35.16
C GLN A 195 8.00 12.43 35.99
N TRP A 196 9.28 12.80 35.89
CA TRP A 196 9.83 14.00 36.55
C TRP A 196 9.22 15.30 36.02
N ARG A 197 8.98 15.39 34.71
CA ARG A 197 8.37 16.58 34.08
C ARG A 197 6.90 16.73 34.42
N ASP A 198 6.16 15.64 34.59
CA ASP A 198 4.74 15.70 34.95
C ASP A 198 4.52 16.18 36.40
N THR A 199 5.39 15.80 37.33
CA THR A 199 5.37 16.34 38.71
C THR A 199 5.71 17.83 38.75
N GLU A 200 6.72 18.26 38.01
CA GLU A 200 7.12 19.67 37.95
C GLU A 200 6.05 20.53 37.26
N LEU A 201 5.41 20.02 36.19
CA LEU A 201 4.29 20.69 35.53
C LEU A 201 3.07 20.79 36.46
N ALA A 202 2.77 19.74 37.22
CA ALA A 202 1.67 19.73 38.16
C ALA A 202 1.88 20.72 39.31
N GLU A 203 3.10 20.81 39.85
CA GLU A 203 3.47 21.81 40.86
C GLU A 203 3.42 23.24 40.32
N GLN A 204 3.91 23.47 39.09
CA GLN A 204 3.80 24.77 38.43
C GLN A 204 2.34 25.17 38.18
N TYR A 205 1.50 24.22 37.77
CA TYR A 205 0.09 24.47 37.51
C TYR A 205 -0.67 24.80 38.81
N GLN A 206 -0.41 24.08 39.90
CA GLN A 206 -0.96 24.41 41.23
C GLN A 206 -0.49 25.79 41.73
N ARG A 207 0.77 26.15 41.46
CA ARG A 207 1.30 27.48 41.76
C ARG A 207 0.63 28.58 40.93
N TRP A 208 0.27 28.31 39.67
CA TRP A 208 -0.47 29.27 38.85
C TRP A 208 -1.93 29.43 39.28
N GLN A 209 -2.57 28.37 39.75
CA GLN A 209 -3.93 28.44 40.28
C GLN A 209 -4.06 29.26 41.56
N SER A 210 -2.98 29.36 42.35
CA SER A 210 -2.95 30.15 43.59
C SER A 210 -2.54 31.62 43.41
N LEU A 211 -2.17 32.04 42.20
CA LEU A 211 -1.75 33.42 41.92
C LEU A 211 -2.94 34.35 41.61
N PRO A 212 -2.91 35.62 42.07
CA PRO A 212 -3.83 36.66 41.64
C PRO A 212 -3.79 36.85 40.11
N ARG A 213 -4.92 37.23 39.52
CA ARG A 213 -5.09 37.35 38.06
C ARG A 213 -4.15 38.36 37.41
N THR A 214 -3.72 39.38 38.14
CA THR A 214 -2.71 40.38 37.72
C THR A 214 -1.32 39.76 37.55
N ASP A 215 -0.97 38.79 38.40
CA ASP A 215 0.35 38.17 38.42
C ASP A 215 0.45 37.08 37.34
N LEU A 216 -0.66 36.42 37.01
CA LEU A 216 -0.76 35.51 35.87
C LEU A 216 -0.50 36.21 34.53
N GLN A 217 -0.94 37.45 34.38
CA GLN A 217 -0.75 38.21 33.15
C GLN A 217 0.70 38.67 32.99
N ALA A 218 1.34 39.10 34.08
CA ALA A 218 2.79 39.39 34.09
C ALA A 218 3.62 38.13 33.80
N LEU A 219 3.22 36.98 34.35
CA LEU A 219 3.90 35.71 34.13
C LEU A 219 3.73 35.19 32.69
N LEU A 220 2.56 35.42 32.09
CA LEU A 220 2.30 35.13 30.68
C LEU A 220 3.20 35.97 29.76
N GLU A 221 3.32 37.27 30.00
CA GLU A 221 4.19 38.14 29.19
C GLU A 221 5.67 37.74 29.35
N LYS A 222 6.12 37.45 30.57
CA LYS A 222 7.46 36.93 30.81
C LYS A 222 7.72 35.61 30.05
N LYS A 223 6.75 34.69 30.03
CA LYS A 223 6.88 33.43 29.28
C LYS A 223 6.88 33.63 27.76
N LYS A 224 6.16 34.63 27.25
CA LYS A 224 6.22 35.01 25.83
C LYS A 224 7.60 35.56 25.47
N GLU A 225 8.21 36.36 26.32
CA GLU A 225 9.58 36.87 26.13
C GLU A 225 10.61 35.73 26.13
N GLU A 226 10.54 34.81 27.10
CA GLU A 226 11.40 33.62 27.14
C GLU A 226 11.26 32.78 25.86
N LEU A 227 10.02 32.56 25.38
CA LEU A 227 9.77 31.83 24.14
C LEU A 227 10.32 32.57 22.91
N ALA A 228 10.22 33.91 22.87
CA ALA A 228 10.76 34.73 21.80
C ALA A 228 12.29 34.67 21.76
N ALA A 229 12.95 34.71 22.92
CA ALA A 229 14.40 34.54 23.04
C ALA A 229 14.86 33.17 22.52
N LEU A 230 14.19 32.09 22.95
CA LEU A 230 14.48 30.72 22.51
C LEU A 230 14.28 30.53 21.00
N LYS A 231 13.25 31.16 20.43
CA LYS A 231 13.06 31.20 18.97
C LYS A 231 14.19 31.95 18.26
N GLY A 232 14.67 33.05 18.84
CA GLY A 232 15.82 33.80 18.33
C GLY A 232 17.09 32.95 18.30
N GLU A 233 17.41 32.27 19.40
CA GLU A 233 18.55 31.35 19.50
C GLU A 233 18.44 30.19 18.50
N TYR A 234 17.27 29.59 18.36
CA TYR A 234 17.03 28.52 17.39
C TYR A 234 17.21 29.00 15.94
N LEU A 235 16.79 30.23 15.61
CA LEU A 235 16.99 30.82 14.29
C LEU A 235 18.47 31.13 14.02
N LEU A 236 19.23 31.57 15.03
CA LEU A 236 20.68 31.74 14.93
C LEU A 236 21.39 30.40 14.73
N TRP A 237 20.97 29.36 15.47
CA TRP A 237 21.47 28.01 15.30
C TRP A 237 21.20 27.48 13.88
N LEU A 238 19.98 27.65 13.36
CA LEU A 238 19.61 27.28 11.99
C LEU A 238 20.43 28.03 10.93
N LYS A 239 20.76 29.30 11.16
CA LYS A 239 21.63 30.07 10.26
C LYS A 239 23.07 29.55 10.28
N ALA A 240 23.59 29.18 11.45
CA ALA A 240 24.93 28.64 11.60
C ALA A 240 25.07 27.21 11.06
N HIS A 241 23.97 26.45 11.00
CA HIS A 241 23.96 25.03 10.61
C HIS A 241 23.16 24.76 9.32
N ARG A 242 22.88 25.80 8.52
CA ARG A 242 22.29 25.59 7.19
C ARG A 242 23.31 24.86 6.31
N PRO A 243 22.97 23.71 5.72
CA PRO A 243 23.80 23.11 4.69
C PRO A 243 23.82 24.04 3.47
N ASP A 244 25.01 24.29 2.92
CA ASP A 244 25.21 25.16 1.75
C ASP A 244 24.23 24.80 0.64
N GLU A 245 23.39 25.77 0.25
CA GLU A 245 22.56 25.64 -0.94
C GLU A 245 23.48 25.44 -2.16
N PRO A 246 23.24 24.42 -3.01
CA PRO A 246 24.05 24.23 -4.21
C PRO A 246 23.90 25.44 -5.11
N LYS A 247 25.00 26.17 -5.33
CA LYS A 247 25.08 27.33 -6.23
C LYS A 247 24.42 26.99 -7.57
N SER A 248 23.30 27.65 -7.85
CA SER A 248 22.63 27.59 -9.14
C SER A 248 23.63 27.93 -10.24
N ARG A 249 23.84 26.99 -11.17
CA ARG A 249 24.59 27.21 -12.41
C ARG A 249 24.03 28.45 -13.09
N SER A 250 24.84 29.50 -13.19
CA SER A 250 24.59 30.62 -14.09
C SER A 250 24.66 30.10 -15.52
N THR A 251 23.51 29.89 -16.14
CA THR A 251 23.40 29.82 -17.59
C THR A 251 23.71 31.20 -18.14
N GLY A 252 24.93 31.37 -18.65
CA GLY A 252 25.30 32.54 -19.44
C GLY A 252 24.39 32.64 -20.66
N HIS A 253 23.57 33.69 -20.70
CA HIS A 253 22.97 34.17 -21.94
C HIS A 253 23.88 35.23 -22.53
N GLY A 254 24.43 34.92 -23.70
CA GLY A 254 25.26 35.83 -24.48
C GLY A 254 24.44 37.01 -24.97
N THR A 255 24.88 38.21 -24.59
CA THR A 255 24.56 39.44 -25.28
C THR A 255 25.61 39.66 -26.37
N GLY A 256 25.28 39.27 -27.61
CA GLY A 256 25.99 39.74 -28.79
C GLY A 256 25.41 41.07 -29.24
N ALA A 257 26.16 42.15 -29.07
CA ALA A 257 25.87 43.47 -29.62
C ALA A 257 26.98 43.86 -30.63
N VAL A 258 26.55 44.02 -31.88
CA VAL A 258 26.86 45.05 -32.89
C VAL A 258 28.23 45.77 -32.87
N GLY A 259 28.84 45.83 -34.07
CA GLY A 259 29.87 46.78 -34.51
C GLY A 259 31.20 46.08 -34.78
N THR A 260 31.80 46.06 -35.98
CA THR A 260 31.84 46.99 -37.12
C THR A 260 32.12 46.23 -38.40
#